data_AF-A0A3A1P3M9-F1
#
_entry.id   AF-A0A3A1P3M9-F1
#
_cell.length_a   1.000
_cell.length_b   1.000
_cell.length_c   1.000
_cell.angle_alpha   90.00
_cell.angle_beta   90.00
_cell.angle_gamma   90.00
#
_symmetry.space_group_name_H-M   'P 1'
#
loop_
_entity.id
_entity.type
_entity.pdbx_description
1 polymer ?
#
loop_
_entity_poly.entity_id
_entity_poly.type
_entity_poly.pdbx_seq_one_letter_code
_entity_poly.pdbx_strand_id
1 'polypeptide(L)'
;MNPERPRPPTRAERANPILLLPAMHQLRALDPDVQACLRDLLLDLQCDARLRARASWDAHKPPMAAYWAAVGVYSGHIARVLRRNTQSGRRRQPDLFGKAE
;
A
#
# COMPACT_ATOMS: atom_id res chain seq x y z
N MET A 1 32.04 12.01 12.40
CA MET A 1 30.61 11.65 12.53
C MET A 1 30.03 11.69 11.12
N ASN A 2 29.80 10.55 10.47
CA ASN A 2 29.41 10.51 9.05
C ASN A 2 27.88 10.57 8.97
N PRO A 3 27.27 11.66 8.46
CA PRO A 3 25.83 11.75 8.34
C PRO A 3 25.37 10.99 7.09
N GLU A 4 24.21 10.34 7.19
CA GLU A 4 23.40 9.88 6.05
C GLU A 4 23.94 8.70 5.21
N ARG A 5 24.18 7.54 5.83
CA ARG A 5 24.13 6.28 5.07
C ARG A 5 22.66 5.80 5.10
N PRO A 6 21.90 5.85 3.98
CA PRO A 6 20.50 5.44 3.99
C PRO A 6 20.38 3.97 4.42
N ARG A 7 19.39 3.68 5.26
CA ARG A 7 19.20 2.33 5.79
C ARG A 7 19.05 1.32 4.64
N PRO A 8 19.62 0.11 4.77
CA PRO A 8 19.43 -0.92 3.77
C PRO A 8 17.94 -1.30 3.64
N PRO A 9 17.46 -1.60 2.42
CA PRO A 9 16.08 -1.99 2.20
C PRO A 9 15.78 -3.33 2.88
N THR A 10 14.64 -3.40 3.56
CA THR A 10 14.10 -4.60 4.18
C THR A 10 13.78 -5.66 3.12
N ARG A 11 13.60 -6.92 3.54
CA ARG A 11 13.19 -8.01 2.63
C ARG A 11 11.92 -7.67 1.84
N ALA A 12 10.98 -6.95 2.45
CA ALA A 12 9.76 -6.48 1.79
C ALA A 12 10.04 -5.39 0.74
N GLU A 13 10.99 -4.49 0.99
CA GLU A 13 11.40 -3.44 0.05
C GLU A 13 12.22 -4.00 -1.12
N ARG A 14 13.06 -5.01 -0.89
CA ARG A 14 13.77 -5.72 -1.98
C ARG A 14 12.83 -6.53 -2.86
N ALA A 15 11.79 -7.12 -2.27
CA ALA A 15 10.77 -7.87 -3.00
C ALA A 15 9.74 -6.97 -3.70
N ASN A 16 9.70 -5.68 -3.35
CA ASN A 16 8.77 -4.74 -3.96
C ASN A 16 9.43 -3.38 -4.26
N PRO A 17 9.95 -3.19 -5.49
CA PRO A 17 10.61 -1.95 -5.88
C PRO A 17 9.67 -0.73 -5.81
N ILE A 18 8.35 -0.93 -5.88
CA ILE A 18 7.37 0.16 -5.75
C ILE A 18 7.49 0.87 -4.40
N LEU A 19 7.89 0.18 -3.34
CA LEU A 19 8.06 0.79 -2.00
C LEU A 19 9.20 1.82 -1.93
N LEU A 20 10.12 1.79 -2.90
CA LEU A 20 11.27 2.68 -2.97
C LEU A 20 10.99 3.92 -3.83
N LEU A 21 9.84 4.00 -4.49
CA LEU A 21 9.52 5.11 -5.38
C LEU A 21 9.22 6.39 -4.59
N PRO A 22 9.78 7.55 -4.98
CA PRO A 22 9.48 8.83 -4.33
C PRO A 22 7.98 9.16 -4.31
N ALA A 23 7.24 8.75 -5.35
CA ALA A 23 5.79 8.91 -5.44
C ALA A 23 5.03 8.26 -4.26
N MET A 24 5.58 7.20 -3.64
CA MET A 24 4.96 6.61 -2.46
C MET A 24 4.96 7.54 -1.24
N HIS A 25 5.88 8.50 -1.16
CA HIS A 25 5.84 9.54 -0.14
C HIS A 25 4.64 10.47 -0.33
N GLN A 26 4.32 10.82 -1.59
CA GLN A 26 3.17 11.66 -1.93
C GLN A 26 1.84 10.96 -1.61
N LEU A 27 1.70 9.68 -1.98
CA LEU A 27 0.50 8.90 -1.62
C LEU A 27 0.29 8.81 -0.11
N ARG A 28 1.37 8.76 0.66
CA ARG A 28 1.31 8.77 2.14
C ARG A 28 0.97 10.12 2.73
N ALA A 29 1.14 11.21 1.99
CA ALA A 29 0.81 12.56 2.42
C ALA A 29 -0.66 12.95 2.14
N LEU A 30 -1.40 12.14 1.37
CA LEU A 30 -2.82 12.36 1.10
C LEU A 30 -3.65 12.34 2.39
N ASP A 31 -4.84 12.93 2.35
CA ASP A 31 -5.77 12.87 3.48
C ASP A 31 -6.13 11.42 3.87
N PRO A 32 -6.34 11.12 5.16
CA PRO A 32 -6.60 9.76 5.62
C PRO A 32 -7.79 9.09 4.92
N ASP A 33 -8.85 9.84 4.63
CA ASP A 33 -10.06 9.33 3.97
C ASP A 33 -9.79 8.98 2.50
N VAL A 34 -8.98 9.81 1.81
CA VAL A 34 -8.53 9.53 0.44
C VAL A 34 -7.62 8.30 0.42
N GLN A 35 -6.73 8.16 1.40
CA GLN A 35 -5.91 6.96 1.54
C GLN A 35 -6.75 5.70 1.78
N ALA A 36 -7.82 5.81 2.59
CA ALA A 36 -8.73 4.70 2.85
C ALA A 36 -9.48 4.28 1.57
N CYS A 37 -10.07 5.25 0.86
CA CYS A 37 -10.76 5.00 -0.40
C CYS A 37 -9.83 4.35 -1.45
N LEU A 38 -8.63 4.91 -1.63
CA LEU A 38 -7.63 4.34 -2.54
C LEU A 38 -7.20 2.94 -2.12
N ARG A 39 -7.02 2.69 -0.82
CA ARG A 39 -6.67 1.37 -0.30
C ARG A 39 -7.75 0.35 -0.63
N ASP A 40 -9.01 0.69 -0.43
CA ASP A 40 -10.12 -0.24 -0.63
C ASP A 40 -10.24 -0.59 -2.14
N LEU A 41 -10.11 0.40 -3.03
CA LEU A 41 -9.99 0.17 -4.47
C LEU A 41 -8.83 -0.78 -4.85
N LEU A 42 -7.66 -0.59 -4.23
CA LEU A 42 -6.49 -1.45 -4.49
C LEU A 42 -6.67 -2.89 -3.99
N LEU A 43 -7.44 -3.08 -2.91
CA LEU A 43 -7.79 -4.41 -2.42
C LEU A 43 -8.78 -5.10 -3.34
N ASP A 44 -9.78 -4.37 -3.84
CA ASP A 44 -10.71 -4.90 -4.86
C ASP A 44 -9.98 -5.30 -6.14
N LEU A 45 -9.07 -4.44 -6.61
CA LEU A 45 -8.21 -4.74 -7.76
C LEU A 45 -7.32 -5.98 -7.50
N GLN A 46 -6.80 -6.15 -6.29
CA GLN A 46 -6.05 -7.35 -5.92
C GLN A 46 -6.93 -8.61 -6.04
N CYS A 47 -8.17 -8.56 -5.56
CA CYS A 47 -9.10 -9.68 -5.62
C CYS A 47 -9.43 -10.04 -7.08
N ASP A 48 -9.83 -9.05 -7.89
CA ASP A 48 -10.13 -9.24 -9.31
C ASP A 48 -8.91 -9.79 -10.08
N ALA A 49 -7.72 -9.23 -9.85
CA ALA A 49 -6.50 -9.69 -10.50
C ALA A 49 -6.17 -11.15 -10.14
N ARG A 50 -6.41 -11.60 -8.91
CA ARG A 50 -6.22 -13.01 -8.53
C ARG A 50 -7.19 -13.94 -9.26
N LEU A 51 -8.45 -13.54 -9.40
CA LEU A 51 -9.45 -14.30 -10.15
C LEU A 51 -9.04 -14.43 -11.62
N ARG A 52 -8.60 -13.32 -12.23
CA ARG A 52 -8.13 -13.30 -13.63
C ARG A 52 -6.85 -14.09 -13.84
N ALA A 53 -5.93 -14.07 -12.87
CA ALA A 53 -4.73 -14.90 -12.91
C ALA A 53 -5.09 -16.39 -12.91
N ARG A 54 -6.02 -16.80 -12.04
CA ARG A 54 -6.51 -18.18 -11.99
C ARG A 54 -7.21 -18.58 -13.29
N ALA A 55 -8.13 -17.75 -13.78
CA ALA A 55 -8.80 -18.00 -15.05
C ALA A 55 -7.82 -18.10 -16.23
N SER A 56 -6.76 -17.28 -16.23
CA SER A 56 -5.71 -17.33 -17.26
C SER A 56 -4.87 -18.60 -17.15
N TRP A 57 -4.60 -19.10 -15.94
CA TRP A 57 -3.98 -20.41 -15.75
C TRP A 57 -4.86 -21.54 -16.28
N ASP A 58 -6.13 -21.56 -15.89
CA ASP A 58 -7.09 -22.59 -16.31
C ASP A 58 -7.29 -22.56 -17.85
N ALA A 59 -7.20 -21.37 -18.47
CA ALA A 59 -7.25 -21.18 -19.92
C ALA A 59 -5.91 -21.42 -20.64
N HIS A 60 -4.88 -21.93 -19.96
CA HIS A 60 -3.55 -22.20 -20.53
C HIS A 60 -2.87 -20.96 -21.14
N LYS A 61 -3.01 -19.80 -20.49
CA LYS A 61 -2.38 -18.52 -20.89
C LYS A 61 -1.34 -18.05 -19.85
N PRO A 62 -0.17 -18.70 -19.77
CA PRO A 62 0.82 -18.44 -18.72
C PRO A 62 1.30 -16.98 -18.62
N PRO A 63 1.61 -16.27 -19.73
CA PRO A 63 2.03 -14.86 -19.65
C PRO A 63 0.95 -13.95 -19.04
N MET A 64 -0.31 -14.18 -19.39
CA MET A 64 -1.43 -13.41 -18.82
C MET A 64 -1.66 -13.75 -17.36
N ALA A 65 -1.52 -15.02 -17.00
CA ALA A 65 -1.61 -15.43 -15.60
C ALA A 65 -0.53 -14.76 -14.74
N ALA A 66 0.71 -14.71 -15.23
CA ALA A 66 1.82 -14.03 -14.58
C ALA A 66 1.60 -12.51 -14.49
N TYR A 67 1.11 -11.87 -15.56
CA TYR A 67 0.75 -10.45 -15.56
C TYR A 67 -0.29 -10.14 -14.47
N TRP A 68 -1.42 -10.86 -14.45
CA TRP A 68 -2.47 -10.64 -13.47
C TRP A 68 -1.99 -10.95 -12.04
N ALA A 69 -1.14 -11.96 -11.85
CA ALA A 69 -0.53 -12.23 -10.55
C ALA A 69 0.34 -11.05 -10.08
N ALA A 70 1.16 -10.48 -10.96
CA ALA A 70 1.97 -9.31 -10.65
C ALA A 70 1.11 -8.09 -10.27
N VAL A 71 0.05 -7.81 -11.03
CA VAL A 71 -0.93 -6.76 -10.69
C VAL A 71 -1.47 -6.98 -9.28
N GLY A 72 -1.95 -8.18 -8.96
CA GLY A 72 -2.49 -8.49 -7.64
C GLY A 72 -1.48 -8.32 -6.50
N VAL A 73 -0.21 -8.67 -6.73
CA VAL A 73 0.88 -8.47 -5.76
C VAL A 73 1.13 -6.98 -5.53
N TYR A 74 1.32 -6.21 -6.59
CA TYR A 74 1.64 -4.78 -6.48
C TYR A 74 0.51 -3.97 -5.86
N SER A 75 -0.75 -4.19 -6.26
CA SER A 75 -1.91 -3.52 -5.65
C SER A 75 -1.99 -3.77 -4.14
N GLY A 76 -1.80 -5.03 -3.71
CA GLY A 76 -1.80 -5.38 -2.29
C GLY A 76 -0.64 -4.78 -1.50
N HIS A 77 0.52 -4.63 -2.12
CA HIS A 77 1.63 -3.96 -1.48
C HIS A 77 1.37 -2.47 -1.28
N ILE A 78 0.85 -1.77 -2.29
CA ILE A 78 0.50 -0.35 -2.20
C ILE A 78 -0.58 -0.16 -1.11
N ALA A 79 -1.62 -0.98 -1.11
CA ALA A 79 -2.68 -0.95 -0.07
C ALA A 79 -2.12 -1.11 1.36
N ARG A 80 -1.14 -1.99 1.56
CA ARG A 80 -0.52 -2.21 2.88
C ARG A 80 0.29 -1.01 3.36
N VAL A 81 0.88 -0.23 2.46
CA VAL A 81 1.59 1.01 2.81
C VAL A 81 0.62 2.06 3.35
N LEU A 82 -0.53 2.22 2.69
CA LEU A 82 -1.55 3.21 3.07
C LEU A 82 -2.12 2.94 4.48
N ARG A 83 -2.24 1.68 4.90
CA ARG A 83 -2.69 1.30 6.25
C ARG A 83 -1.82 1.87 7.39
N ARG A 84 -0.51 2.04 7.18
CA ARG A 84 0.41 2.46 8.26
C ARG A 84 0.24 3.93 8.66
N ASN A 85 -0.29 4.79 7.80
CA ASN A 85 -0.51 6.21 8.13
C ASN A 85 -1.85 6.48 8.80
N THR A 86 -2.90 5.72 8.48
CA THR A 86 -4.24 5.90 9.08
C THR A 86 -4.24 5.67 10.61
N GLN A 87 -3.35 4.82 11.12
CA GLN A 87 -3.19 4.58 12.56
C GLN A 87 -2.48 5.74 13.30
N SER A 88 -1.70 6.56 12.60
CA SER A 88 -0.95 7.67 13.21
C SER A 88 -1.82 8.92 13.40
N GLY A 89 -2.85 9.12 12.56
CA GLY A 89 -3.80 10.23 12.67
C GLY A 89 -4.81 10.09 13.81
N ARG A 90 -5.05 8.88 14.31
CA ARG A 90 -6.02 8.61 15.39
C ARG A 90 -5.44 8.82 16.80
N ARG A 91 -4.20 9.32 16.93
CA ARG A 91 -3.48 9.54 18.20
C ARG A 91 -3.27 11.03 18.56
N ARG A 92 -3.95 11.95 17.88
CA ARG A 92 -4.00 13.38 18.26
C ARG A 92 -5.43 13.92 18.10
N GLN A 93 -6.25 13.63 19.09
CA GLN A 93 -7.24 14.60 19.52
C GLN A 93 -7.01 14.76 21.02
N PRO A 94 -6.28 15.80 21.48
CA PRO A 94 -6.46 16.23 22.85
C PRO A 94 -7.90 16.71 22.95
N ASP A 95 -8.66 16.04 23.80
CA ASP A 95 -10.06 16.37 24.07
C ASP A 95 -10.13 17.85 24.48
N LEU A 96 -10.61 18.67 23.55
CA LEU A 96 -10.88 20.10 23.75
C LEU A 96 -12.16 20.31 24.57
N PHE A 97 -12.36 19.50 25.62
CA PHE A 97 -13.31 19.82 26.68
C PHE A 97 -12.52 20.29 27.89
N GLY A 98 -12.19 21.59 27.82
CA GLY A 98 -11.73 22.35 28.96
C GLY A 98 -12.75 22.30 30.09
N LYS A 99 -12.21 22.23 31.30
CA LYS A 99 -12.87 22.61 32.55
C LYS A 99 -13.74 23.86 32.34
N ALA A 100 -14.97 23.80 32.82
CA ALA A 100 -15.60 24.94 33.45
C ALA A 100 -15.99 24.48 34.85
N GLU A 101 -15.45 25.22 35.82
CA GLU A 101 -15.78 25.19 37.24
C GLU A 101 -17.21 25.70 37.49
#